data_AF-A0A969SMT8-F1
#
_entry.id   AF-A0A969SMT8-F1
#
_cell.length_a   1.000
_cell.length_b   1.000
_cell.length_c   1.000
_cell.angle_alpha   90.00
_cell.angle_beta   90.00
_cell.angle_gamma   90.00
#
_symmetry.space_group_name_H-M   'P 1'
#
loop_
_entity.id
_entity.type
_entity.pdbx_description
1 polymer ?
#
loop_
_entity_poly.entity_id
_entity_poly.type
_entity_poly.pdbx_seq_one_letter_code
_entity_poly.pdbx_strand_id
1 'polypeptide(L)'
;MKYKIEFAGTPTQLELIKAMGSKNPIEARAAQQVFATLLAPTVDEVFQQAETTGLIYQDLPFTEDSDPSFPLELFTDVPEGYFTITSQNMPGGLPTNTVHQPIEEVKFTTYKLMGTISYLTKYARQTRLPVIAKAIERLLQEVLVKTQANAWMVVFAALAKAKTNNEGHVYSVTTPGALTLDDFNGLITYFKRLNRSWAGGTPVGGASRPTDAVVSPETMGKLRAMAWNPINTKGPNNTTIATPNSNGDGVTLPESQRAAIYNSAGVPEFFGIALTELLELGVNQPYNVLFESYMGSDTFTKIDKTGSESFDPATDDLMLVLDRTRDIAFRAIATDSDTGARFNLVPDDQFVTRSEKTSWIGYVQEGRMVLDTRGIAGLVI
;
A
#
# COMPACT_ATOMS: atom_id res chain seq x y z
N MET A 1 1.99 3.82 14.19
CA MET A 1 2.64 2.71 14.92
C MET A 1 3.85 3.23 15.71
N LYS A 2 4.06 2.81 16.97
CA LYS A 2 5.16 3.29 17.82
C LYS A 2 6.14 2.14 18.08
N TYR A 3 7.01 1.87 17.13
CA TYR A 3 8.15 0.98 17.34
C TYR A 3 9.13 1.67 18.28
N LYS A 4 9.51 0.98 19.37
CA LYS A 4 10.41 1.52 20.39
C LYS A 4 11.73 0.79 20.30
N ILE A 5 12.78 1.49 19.88
CA ILE A 5 14.13 0.96 19.91
C ILE A 5 14.66 1.21 21.33
N GLU A 6 15.04 0.15 22.03
CA GLU A 6 15.66 0.25 23.35
C GLU A 6 17.06 -0.36 23.32
N PHE A 7 18.03 0.34 23.91
CA PHE A 7 19.38 -0.18 24.08
C PHE A 7 19.50 -0.85 25.45
N ALA A 8 20.12 -2.03 25.50
CA ALA A 8 20.37 -2.77 26.73
C ALA A 8 21.33 -2.04 27.70
N GLY A 9 22.11 -1.07 27.21
CA GLY A 9 22.99 -0.24 28.03
C GLY A 9 24.23 -0.99 28.56
N THR A 10 24.68 -2.01 27.82
CA THR A 10 25.88 -2.76 28.20
C THR A 10 27.13 -1.85 28.20
N PRO A 11 28.15 -2.13 29.03
CA PRO A 11 29.35 -1.28 29.10
C PRO A 11 30.03 -1.08 27.74
N THR A 12 30.09 -2.13 26.92
CA THR A 12 30.64 -2.09 25.56
C THR A 12 29.82 -1.21 24.62
N GLN A 13 28.49 -1.25 24.69
CA GLN A 13 27.61 -0.36 23.93
C GLN A 13 27.78 1.11 24.35
N LEU A 14 27.92 1.38 25.64
CA LEU A 14 28.14 2.73 26.16
C LEU A 14 29.49 3.30 25.69
N GLU A 15 30.54 2.49 25.70
CA GLU A 15 31.85 2.87 25.18
C GLU A 15 31.83 3.15 23.68
N LEU A 16 31.19 2.28 22.89
CA LEU A 16 31.01 2.48 21.45
C LEU A 16 30.27 3.79 21.17
N ILE A 17 29.16 4.05 21.88
CA ILE A 17 28.35 5.25 21.68
C ILE A 17 29.11 6.51 22.09
N LYS A 18 29.91 6.44 23.15
CA LYS A 18 30.77 7.54 23.59
C LYS A 18 31.87 7.83 22.54
N ALA A 19 32.44 6.79 21.94
CA ALA A 19 33.44 6.90 20.88
C ALA A 19 32.88 7.57 19.62
N MET A 20 31.60 7.37 19.28
CA MET A 20 30.94 8.10 18.18
C MET A 20 30.94 9.63 18.36
N GLY A 21 31.03 10.10 19.61
CA GLY A 21 31.12 11.52 19.97
C GLY A 21 32.56 12.02 20.15
N SER A 22 33.59 11.23 19.83
CA SER A 22 35.00 11.61 19.99
C SER A 22 35.31 12.92 19.24
N LYS A 23 36.31 13.66 19.74
CA LYS A 23 36.84 14.84 19.04
C LYS A 23 37.72 14.44 17.85
N ASN A 24 38.23 13.20 17.85
CA ASN A 24 38.98 12.64 16.74
C ASN A 24 38.00 12.15 15.65
N PRO A 25 37.98 12.74 14.45
CA PRO A 25 37.03 12.39 13.41
C PRO A 25 37.21 10.95 12.90
N ILE A 26 38.43 10.40 12.94
CA ILE A 26 38.71 9.04 12.47
C ILE A 26 38.08 8.01 13.42
N GLU A 27 38.30 8.20 14.72
CA GLU A 27 37.73 7.35 15.78
C GLU A 27 36.20 7.44 15.80
N ALA A 28 35.66 8.66 15.69
CA ALA A 28 34.22 8.88 15.65
C ALA A 28 33.55 8.20 14.45
N ARG A 29 34.15 8.29 13.25
CA ARG A 29 33.60 7.67 12.03
C ARG A 29 33.66 6.15 12.10
N ALA A 30 34.78 5.58 12.55
CA ALA A 30 34.91 4.14 12.74
C ALA A 30 33.87 3.61 13.74
N ALA A 31 33.67 4.29 14.86
CA ALA A 31 32.67 3.92 15.85
C ALA A 31 31.23 4.00 15.29
N GLN A 32 30.93 5.03 14.48
CA GLN A 32 29.60 5.18 13.86
C GLN A 32 29.33 4.10 12.81
N GLN A 33 30.33 3.70 12.03
CA GLN A 33 30.19 2.61 11.06
C GLN A 33 29.93 1.27 11.76
N VAL A 34 30.71 0.94 12.80
CA VAL A 34 30.50 -0.26 13.60
C VAL A 34 29.11 -0.26 14.25
N PHE A 35 28.69 0.89 14.80
CA PHE A 35 27.36 1.04 15.38
C PHE A 35 26.25 0.81 14.36
N ALA A 36 26.41 1.34 13.14
CA ALA A 36 25.43 1.17 12.08
C ALA A 36 25.32 -0.30 11.63
N THR A 37 26.44 -0.98 11.42
CA THR A 37 26.46 -2.42 11.05
C THR A 37 25.82 -3.30 12.13
N LEU A 38 26.04 -3.01 13.41
CA LEU A 38 25.42 -3.77 14.51
C LEU A 38 23.90 -3.60 14.59
N LEU A 39 23.40 -2.43 14.19
CA LEU A 39 22.01 -2.06 14.34
C LEU A 39 21.17 -2.37 13.09
N ALA A 40 21.79 -2.42 11.91
CA ALA A 40 21.16 -2.73 10.62
C ALA A 40 20.16 -3.91 10.67
N PRO A 41 20.51 -5.12 11.17
CA PRO A 41 19.56 -6.26 11.15
C PRO A 41 18.32 -6.01 12.02
N THR A 42 18.47 -5.33 13.16
CA THR A 42 17.33 -5.02 14.03
C THR A 42 16.41 -3.97 13.43
N VAL A 43 16.98 -2.99 12.72
CA VAL A 43 16.19 -1.95 12.04
C VAL A 43 15.47 -2.54 10.83
N ASP A 44 16.11 -3.47 10.12
CA ASP A 44 15.51 -4.18 9.00
C ASP A 44 14.30 -5.03 9.44
N GLU A 45 14.40 -5.78 10.53
CA GLU A 45 13.28 -6.55 11.07
C GLU A 45 12.10 -5.64 11.46
N VAL A 46 12.38 -4.52 12.14
CA VAL A 46 11.35 -3.53 12.50
C VAL A 46 10.73 -2.90 11.26
N PHE A 47 11.53 -2.65 10.22
CA PHE A 47 11.04 -2.11 8.95
C PHE A 47 10.10 -3.10 8.26
N GLN A 48 10.47 -4.38 8.18
CA GLN A 48 9.65 -5.43 7.56
C GLN A 48 8.32 -5.64 8.30
N GLN A 49 8.31 -5.61 9.63
CA GLN A 49 7.07 -5.71 10.42
C GLN A 49 6.16 -4.49 10.26
N ALA A 50 6.74 -3.32 10.00
CA ALA A 50 6.00 -2.07 9.89
C ALA A 50 5.40 -1.81 8.51
N GLU A 51 5.88 -2.50 7.49
CA GLU A 51 5.46 -2.28 6.12
C GLU A 51 4.10 -2.92 5.83
N THR A 52 3.14 -2.11 5.37
CA THR A 52 1.78 -2.55 5.03
C THR A 52 1.61 -2.93 3.55
N THR A 53 2.61 -2.66 2.72
CA THR A 53 2.56 -2.83 1.26
C THR A 53 2.65 -4.29 0.84
N GLY A 54 3.11 -5.18 1.72
CA GLY A 54 3.15 -6.64 1.52
C GLY A 54 1.78 -7.29 1.35
N LEU A 55 0.68 -6.54 1.54
CA LEU A 55 -0.65 -6.96 1.14
C LEU A 55 -0.77 -7.12 -0.39
N ILE A 56 -0.09 -6.25 -1.15
CA ILE A 56 -0.23 -6.11 -2.61
C ILE A 56 1.01 -6.60 -3.34
N TYR A 57 2.20 -6.30 -2.82
CA TYR A 57 3.46 -6.56 -3.50
C TYR A 57 4.10 -7.87 -3.06
N GLN A 58 4.58 -8.64 -4.04
CA GLN A 58 5.50 -9.75 -3.82
C GLN A 58 6.95 -9.29 -3.91
N ASP A 59 7.76 -9.68 -2.93
CA ASP A 59 9.18 -9.32 -2.88
C ASP A 59 10.04 -10.21 -3.79
N LEU A 60 10.86 -9.56 -4.60
CA LEU A 60 11.91 -10.15 -5.42
C LEU A 60 13.26 -9.59 -4.93
N PRO A 61 13.94 -10.27 -3.98
CA PRO A 61 15.24 -9.83 -3.51
C PRO A 61 16.29 -9.99 -4.60
N PHE A 62 17.14 -8.98 -4.77
CA PHE A 62 18.29 -8.99 -5.67
C PHE A 62 19.51 -8.41 -4.96
N THR A 63 20.71 -8.79 -5.37
CA THR A 63 21.94 -8.29 -4.75
C THR A 63 22.18 -6.83 -5.13
N GLU A 64 22.58 -5.98 -4.18
CA GLU A 64 23.04 -4.61 -4.49
C GLU A 64 24.11 -4.67 -5.61
N ASP A 65 24.04 -3.74 -6.57
CA ASP A 65 24.83 -3.71 -7.82
C ASP A 65 24.45 -4.70 -8.94
N SER A 66 23.45 -5.57 -8.74
CA SER A 66 22.86 -6.35 -9.85
C SER A 66 21.65 -5.65 -10.48
N ASP A 67 21.39 -5.94 -11.76
CA ASP A 67 20.22 -5.44 -12.47
C ASP A 67 19.04 -6.44 -12.31
N PRO A 68 18.00 -6.11 -11.53
CA PRO A 68 16.82 -6.95 -11.42
C PRO A 68 16.01 -6.95 -12.73
N SER A 69 15.70 -8.14 -13.23
CA SER A 69 14.78 -8.35 -14.36
C SER A 69 13.69 -9.38 -14.01
N PHE A 70 12.58 -9.29 -14.73
CA PHE A 70 11.45 -10.19 -14.65
C PHE A 70 11.22 -10.85 -16.02
N PRO A 71 11.28 -12.19 -16.14
CA PRO A 71 11.06 -12.87 -17.41
C PRO A 71 9.58 -12.87 -17.78
N LEU A 72 9.24 -12.38 -18.98
CA LEU A 72 7.86 -12.33 -19.45
C LEU A 72 7.29 -13.70 -19.85
N GLU A 73 8.16 -14.71 -20.03
CA GLU A 73 7.75 -16.08 -20.34
C GLU A 73 6.84 -16.70 -19.27
N LEU A 74 6.96 -16.26 -18.01
CA LEU A 74 6.11 -16.74 -16.93
C LEU A 74 4.62 -16.38 -17.12
N PHE A 75 4.31 -15.36 -17.93
CA PHE A 75 2.95 -14.89 -18.22
C PHE A 75 2.45 -15.26 -19.62
N THR A 76 2.95 -16.35 -20.21
CA THR A 76 2.50 -16.85 -21.53
C THR A 76 1.02 -17.26 -21.58
N ASP A 77 0.37 -17.44 -20.44
CA ASP A 77 -1.05 -17.72 -20.29
C ASP A 77 -1.94 -16.45 -20.34
N VAL A 78 -1.33 -15.27 -20.22
CA VAL A 78 -2.02 -13.98 -20.34
C VAL A 78 -2.11 -13.61 -21.81
N PRO A 79 -3.33 -13.43 -22.37
CA PRO A 79 -3.47 -13.13 -23.79
C PRO A 79 -2.81 -11.79 -24.17
N GLU A 80 -2.42 -11.65 -25.45
CA GLU A 80 -1.82 -10.43 -25.99
C GLU A 80 -2.71 -9.20 -25.73
N GLY A 81 -2.08 -8.09 -25.33
CA GLY A 81 -2.76 -6.82 -25.07
C GLY A 81 -3.36 -6.65 -23.66
N TYR A 82 -3.26 -7.64 -22.78
CA TYR A 82 -3.75 -7.56 -21.40
C TYR A 82 -2.65 -7.30 -20.36
N PHE A 83 -1.39 -7.20 -20.78
CA PHE A 83 -0.26 -6.92 -19.90
C PHE A 83 0.05 -5.41 -19.91
N THR A 84 -0.04 -4.78 -18.75
CA THR A 84 0.27 -3.35 -18.59
C THR A 84 1.28 -3.18 -17.48
N ILE A 85 2.47 -2.68 -17.82
CA ILE A 85 3.54 -2.48 -16.85
C ILE A 85 3.45 -1.05 -16.35
N THR A 86 2.99 -0.85 -15.12
CA THR A 86 3.06 0.47 -14.50
C THR A 86 4.21 0.49 -13.51
N SER A 87 5.21 1.34 -13.75
CA SER A 87 6.39 1.51 -12.88
C SER A 87 6.76 2.98 -12.75
N GLN A 88 7.60 3.29 -11.76
CA GLN A 88 8.20 4.61 -11.58
C GLN A 88 9.73 4.52 -11.66
N ASN A 89 10.36 5.55 -12.22
CA ASN A 89 11.81 5.55 -12.46
C ASN A 89 12.62 6.30 -11.38
N MET A 90 11.94 7.07 -10.53
CA MET A 90 12.54 7.85 -9.45
C MET A 90 11.53 8.03 -8.31
N PRO A 91 11.98 8.22 -7.05
CA PRO A 91 11.08 8.53 -5.94
C PRO A 91 10.25 9.78 -6.23
N GLY A 92 8.93 9.69 -6.09
CA GLY A 92 8.02 10.81 -6.37
C GLY A 92 7.87 11.19 -7.85
N GLY A 93 8.43 10.39 -8.77
CA GLY A 93 8.15 10.53 -10.20
C GLY A 93 6.76 10.00 -10.55
N LEU A 94 6.17 10.52 -11.63
CA LEU A 94 4.88 10.03 -12.12
C LEU A 94 5.03 8.58 -12.63
N PRO A 95 4.24 7.61 -12.14
CA PRO A 95 4.24 6.27 -12.70
C PRO A 95 3.73 6.27 -14.15
N THR A 96 4.48 5.62 -15.03
CA THR A 96 4.21 5.57 -16.46
C THR A 96 4.05 4.14 -16.93
N ASN A 97 3.19 3.93 -17.93
CA ASN A 97 3.11 2.68 -18.64
C ASN A 97 4.09 2.74 -19.83
N THR A 98 5.27 2.14 -19.67
CA THR A 98 6.27 2.07 -20.75
C THR A 98 6.49 0.61 -21.11
N VAL A 99 5.96 0.19 -22.25
CA VAL A 99 6.28 -1.10 -22.86
C VAL A 99 7.62 -0.95 -23.59
N HIS A 100 8.71 -1.33 -22.93
CA HIS A 100 10.04 -1.30 -23.52
C HIS A 100 10.24 -2.43 -24.54
N GLN A 101 9.67 -2.31 -25.75
CA GLN A 101 10.03 -3.10 -26.97
C GLN A 101 9.93 -4.65 -26.80
N PRO A 102 10.02 -5.48 -27.86
CA PRO A 102 9.88 -6.93 -27.71
C PRO A 102 11.19 -7.50 -27.14
N ILE A 103 11.37 -7.37 -25.84
CA ILE A 103 12.45 -8.00 -25.08
C ILE A 103 11.80 -9.10 -24.24
N GLU A 104 12.44 -10.27 -24.15
CA GLU A 104 11.96 -11.43 -23.39
C GLU A 104 11.84 -11.15 -21.87
N GLU A 105 12.44 -10.05 -21.39
CA GLU A 105 12.48 -9.66 -19.99
C GLU A 105 12.20 -8.17 -19.78
N VAL A 106 11.51 -7.84 -18.69
CA VAL A 106 11.32 -6.47 -18.22
C VAL A 106 12.30 -6.17 -17.11
N LYS A 107 13.09 -5.10 -17.26
CA LYS A 107 13.98 -4.62 -16.20
C LYS A 107 13.26 -3.73 -15.21
N PHE A 108 13.58 -3.87 -13.93
CA PHE A 108 13.12 -2.93 -12.91
C PHE A 108 14.01 -1.68 -12.91
N THR A 109 13.39 -0.50 -12.93
CA THR A 109 14.09 0.73 -12.54
C THR A 109 14.07 0.83 -11.02
N THR A 110 15.22 0.64 -10.38
CA THR A 110 15.34 0.74 -8.91
C THR A 110 15.77 2.14 -8.49
N TYR A 111 15.36 2.55 -7.29
CA TYR A 111 15.65 3.85 -6.72
C TYR A 111 15.91 3.76 -5.22
N LYS A 112 16.71 4.69 -4.68
CA LYS A 112 17.00 4.79 -3.25
C LYS A 112 15.99 5.69 -2.55
N LEU A 113 15.21 5.12 -1.64
CA LEU A 113 14.37 5.87 -0.70
C LEU A 113 15.15 6.10 0.59
N MET A 114 15.55 7.35 0.79
CA MET A 114 16.44 7.73 1.89
C MET A 114 15.78 8.67 2.89
N GLY A 115 16.19 8.56 4.14
CA GLY A 115 15.96 9.51 5.21
C GLY A 115 17.30 9.88 5.85
N THR A 116 17.35 11.05 6.47
CA THR A 116 18.56 11.51 7.17
C THR A 116 18.16 12.05 8.53
N ILE A 117 18.92 11.70 9.55
CA ILE A 117 18.77 12.29 10.89
C ILE A 117 20.10 12.86 11.36
N SER A 118 20.04 14.00 12.02
CA SER A 118 21.20 14.58 12.70
C SER A 118 20.87 14.89 14.16
N TYR A 119 21.84 14.71 15.02
CA TYR A 119 21.76 15.05 16.43
C TYR A 119 23.08 15.64 16.92
N LEU A 120 23.05 16.33 18.05
CA LEU A 120 24.24 16.96 18.61
C LEU A 120 25.19 15.90 19.19
N THR A 121 26.48 15.97 18.80
CA THR A 121 27.57 15.10 19.29
C THR A 121 27.66 15.04 20.81
N LYS A 122 27.26 16.12 21.51
CA LYS A 122 27.17 16.15 22.98
C LYS A 122 26.28 15.05 23.56
N TYR A 123 25.23 14.62 22.84
CA TYR A 123 24.35 13.55 23.29
C TYR A 123 25.00 12.17 23.19
N ALA A 124 25.85 11.94 22.19
CA ALA A 124 26.71 10.76 22.12
C ALA A 124 27.78 10.77 23.23
N ARG A 125 28.45 11.92 23.45
CA ARG A 125 29.46 12.07 24.53
C ARG A 125 28.90 11.82 25.93
N GLN A 126 27.65 12.22 26.17
CA GLN A 126 26.91 12.00 27.41
C GLN A 126 26.18 10.64 27.44
N THR A 127 26.37 9.80 26.42
CA THR A 127 25.73 8.48 26.28
C THR A 127 24.21 8.53 26.54
N ARG A 128 23.52 9.54 26.00
CA ARG A 128 22.06 9.68 26.14
C ARG A 128 21.34 8.72 25.18
N LEU A 129 21.32 7.45 25.54
CA LEU A 129 20.71 6.35 24.78
C LEU A 129 19.30 6.66 24.27
N PRO A 130 18.37 7.26 25.08
CA PRO A 130 17.01 7.50 24.60
C PRO A 130 16.92 8.50 23.45
N VAL A 131 17.84 9.49 23.40
CA VAL A 131 17.85 10.49 22.32
C VAL A 131 18.32 9.85 21.02
N ILE A 132 19.35 9.02 21.09
CA ILE A 132 19.89 8.28 19.94
C ILE A 132 18.85 7.28 19.41
N ALA A 133 18.19 6.54 20.30
CA ALA A 133 17.13 5.60 19.92
C ALA A 133 16.01 6.31 19.18
N LYS A 134 15.53 7.44 19.71
CA LYS A 134 14.48 8.25 19.07
C LYS A 134 14.92 8.83 17.72
N ALA A 135 16.19 9.16 17.55
CA ALA A 135 16.72 9.63 16.27
C ALA A 135 16.63 8.52 15.19
N ILE A 136 17.00 7.29 15.54
CA ILE A 136 16.93 6.13 14.64
C ILE A 136 15.46 5.74 14.37
N GLU A 137 14.59 5.75 15.38
CA GLU A 137 13.16 5.52 15.18
C GLU A 137 12.55 6.53 14.21
N ARG A 138 12.93 7.82 14.32
CA ARG A 138 12.46 8.86 13.42
C ARG A 138 12.96 8.65 11.99
N LEU A 139 14.22 8.25 11.83
CA LEU A 139 14.81 7.90 10.54
C LEU A 139 14.03 6.75 9.88
N LEU A 140 13.76 5.66 10.62
CA LEU A 140 12.99 4.52 10.10
C LEU A 140 11.58 4.93 9.72
N GLN A 141 10.89 5.73 10.55
CA GLN A 141 9.55 6.22 10.23
C GLN A 141 9.53 7.07 8.95
N GLU A 142 10.54 7.90 8.74
CA GLU A 142 10.63 8.72 7.53
C GLU A 142 10.81 7.86 6.27
N VAL A 143 11.71 6.87 6.32
CA VAL A 143 11.90 5.95 5.19
C VAL A 143 10.64 5.12 4.95
N LEU A 144 9.99 4.63 6.02
CA LEU A 144 8.76 3.85 5.93
C LEU A 144 7.60 4.64 5.31
N VAL A 145 7.39 5.89 5.71
CA VAL A 145 6.34 6.73 5.11
C VAL A 145 6.62 6.96 3.63
N LYS A 146 7.89 7.15 3.24
CA LYS A 146 8.28 7.29 1.83
C LYS A 146 8.09 5.99 1.05
N THR A 147 8.42 4.83 1.62
CA THR A 147 8.23 3.54 0.95
C THR A 147 6.75 3.27 0.75
N GLN A 148 5.92 3.43 1.78
CA GLN A 148 4.47 3.27 1.68
C GLN A 148 3.85 4.22 0.65
N ALA A 149 4.16 5.52 0.70
CA ALA A 149 3.63 6.49 -0.28
C ALA A 149 3.99 6.12 -1.73
N ASN A 150 5.23 5.71 -1.98
CA ASN A 150 5.63 5.25 -3.32
C ASN A 150 4.94 3.95 -3.74
N ALA A 151 4.57 3.08 -2.80
CA ALA A 151 3.90 1.82 -3.11
C ALA A 151 2.49 2.08 -3.63
N TRP A 152 1.76 2.91 -2.91
CA TRP A 152 0.39 3.29 -3.22
C TRP A 152 0.31 4.14 -4.48
N MET A 153 1.28 5.01 -4.76
CA MET A 153 1.35 5.76 -6.02
C MET A 153 1.31 4.84 -7.26
N VAL A 154 2.13 3.79 -7.28
CA VAL A 154 2.16 2.86 -8.42
C VAL A 154 0.85 2.07 -8.53
N VAL A 155 0.25 1.65 -7.41
CA VAL A 155 -1.05 0.95 -7.40
C VAL A 155 -2.18 1.84 -7.91
N PHE A 156 -2.28 3.08 -7.42
CA PHE A 156 -3.34 4.01 -7.84
C PHE A 156 -3.18 4.45 -9.29
N ALA A 157 -1.94 4.66 -9.75
CA ALA A 157 -1.69 4.95 -11.16
C ALA A 157 -2.09 3.78 -12.06
N ALA A 158 -1.83 2.54 -11.61
CA ALA A 158 -2.25 1.33 -12.34
C ALA A 158 -3.77 1.22 -12.36
N LEU A 159 -4.44 1.35 -11.21
CA LEU A 159 -5.91 1.29 -11.10
C LEU A 159 -6.59 2.36 -11.97
N ALA A 160 -6.13 3.61 -11.89
CA ALA A 160 -6.70 4.72 -12.64
C ALA A 160 -6.64 4.47 -14.16
N LYS A 161 -5.56 3.88 -14.66
CA LYS A 161 -5.38 3.60 -16.09
C LYS A 161 -5.89 2.22 -16.51
N ALA A 162 -6.38 1.42 -15.56
CA ALA A 162 -6.73 0.03 -15.81
C ALA A 162 -8.01 -0.08 -16.65
N LYS A 163 -7.86 -0.70 -17.83
CA LYS A 163 -8.96 -1.02 -18.75
C LYS A 163 -8.77 -2.44 -19.26
N THR A 164 -9.85 -3.21 -19.25
CA THR A 164 -9.86 -4.58 -19.78
C THR A 164 -11.15 -4.79 -20.53
N ASN A 165 -11.08 -5.29 -21.77
CA ASN A 165 -12.25 -5.47 -22.63
C ASN A 165 -13.09 -4.20 -22.83
N ASN A 166 -12.43 -3.03 -22.90
CA ASN A 166 -13.05 -1.70 -22.97
C ASN A 166 -13.88 -1.28 -21.73
N GLU A 167 -13.82 -2.06 -20.64
CA GLU A 167 -14.39 -1.67 -19.34
C GLU A 167 -13.26 -1.16 -18.43
N GLY A 168 -13.49 -0.02 -17.76
CA GLY A 168 -12.59 0.48 -16.70
C GLY A 168 -12.71 -0.38 -15.44
N HIS A 169 -11.70 -0.36 -14.58
CA HIS A 169 -11.68 -1.18 -13.35
C HIS A 169 -12.23 -0.43 -12.12
N VAL A 170 -12.52 0.86 -12.29
CA VAL A 170 -13.11 1.73 -11.27
C VAL A 170 -14.61 1.85 -11.57
N TYR A 171 -15.44 1.76 -10.54
CA TYR A 171 -16.89 1.88 -10.61
C TYR A 171 -17.41 2.67 -9.41
N SER A 172 -18.59 3.28 -9.50
CA SER A 172 -19.29 3.82 -8.33
C SER A 172 -20.47 2.98 -7.88
N VAL A 173 -20.81 3.13 -6.60
CA VAL A 173 -22.05 2.64 -6.01
C VAL A 173 -23.28 3.15 -6.76
N THR A 174 -24.37 2.39 -6.73
CA THR A 174 -25.62 2.81 -7.40
C THR A 174 -26.21 4.08 -6.77
N THR A 175 -26.17 4.17 -5.43
CA THR A 175 -26.66 5.32 -4.68
C THR A 175 -25.49 6.04 -4.02
N PRO A 176 -25.15 7.28 -4.44
CA PRO A 176 -24.01 8.02 -3.89
C PRO A 176 -24.06 8.13 -2.36
N GLY A 177 -22.93 7.91 -1.70
CA GLY A 177 -22.77 7.98 -0.25
C GLY A 177 -23.25 6.72 0.50
N ALA A 178 -23.96 5.80 -0.15
CA ALA A 178 -24.48 4.58 0.46
C ALA A 178 -23.77 3.34 -0.09
N LEU A 179 -23.16 2.56 0.80
CA LEU A 179 -22.64 1.24 0.48
C LEU A 179 -23.71 0.20 0.85
N THR A 180 -24.18 -0.58 -0.12
CA THR A 180 -25.25 -1.57 0.07
C THR A 180 -24.79 -2.98 -0.31
N LEU A 181 -25.61 -4.00 0.01
CA LEU A 181 -25.32 -5.39 -0.39
C LEU A 181 -25.32 -5.59 -1.90
N ASP A 182 -26.12 -4.80 -2.61
CA ASP A 182 -26.22 -4.90 -4.07
C ASP A 182 -24.92 -4.42 -4.72
N ASP A 183 -24.27 -3.40 -4.15
CA ASP A 183 -22.97 -2.92 -4.61
C ASP A 183 -21.88 -4.01 -4.44
N PHE A 184 -21.89 -4.78 -3.35
CA PHE A 184 -20.96 -5.91 -3.18
C PHE A 184 -21.24 -7.06 -4.16
N ASN A 185 -22.51 -7.37 -4.43
CA ASN A 185 -22.89 -8.40 -5.41
C ASN A 185 -22.52 -7.98 -6.84
N GLY A 186 -22.78 -6.72 -7.17
CA GLY A 186 -22.32 -6.08 -8.40
C GLY A 186 -20.81 -6.23 -8.52
N LEU A 187 -20.05 -5.83 -7.49
CA LEU A 187 -18.59 -5.87 -7.48
C LEU A 187 -18.06 -7.28 -7.78
N ILE A 188 -18.59 -8.31 -7.10
CA ILE A 188 -18.22 -9.71 -7.35
C ILE A 188 -18.53 -10.11 -8.80
N THR A 189 -19.67 -9.68 -9.33
CA THR A 189 -20.06 -9.97 -10.72
C THR A 189 -19.14 -9.28 -11.72
N TYR A 190 -18.79 -8.00 -11.50
CA TYR A 190 -17.84 -7.27 -12.33
C TYR A 190 -16.47 -7.88 -12.33
N PHE A 191 -15.94 -8.21 -11.15
CA PHE A 191 -14.62 -8.80 -11.02
C PHE A 191 -14.50 -10.12 -11.81
N LYS A 192 -15.58 -10.93 -11.81
CA LYS A 192 -15.69 -12.15 -12.63
C LYS A 192 -15.76 -11.85 -14.13
N ARG A 193 -16.42 -10.76 -14.55
CA ARG A 193 -16.56 -10.36 -15.96
C ARG A 193 -15.29 -9.74 -16.53
N LEU A 194 -14.56 -9.01 -15.70
CA LEU A 194 -13.27 -8.43 -16.02
C LEU A 194 -12.27 -9.53 -16.41
N ASN A 195 -12.28 -10.61 -15.63
CA ASN A 195 -11.42 -11.77 -15.78
C ASN A 195 -11.96 -12.84 -16.75
N ARG A 196 -12.52 -12.43 -17.89
CA ARG A 196 -12.95 -13.40 -18.92
C ARG A 196 -11.77 -13.89 -19.77
N SER A 197 -11.89 -15.08 -20.34
CA SER A 197 -10.92 -15.61 -21.30
C SER A 197 -10.82 -14.74 -22.55
N TRP A 198 -9.73 -14.87 -23.30
CA TRP A 198 -9.54 -14.21 -24.60
C TRP A 198 -10.70 -14.51 -25.57
N ALA A 199 -11.26 -15.72 -25.51
CA ALA A 199 -12.39 -16.16 -26.32
C ALA A 199 -13.76 -15.67 -25.79
N GLY A 200 -13.77 -14.85 -24.74
CA GLY A 200 -14.97 -14.25 -24.14
C GLY A 200 -15.77 -15.16 -23.19
N GLY A 201 -15.33 -16.41 -22.99
CA GLY A 201 -15.92 -17.41 -22.08
C GLY A 201 -15.23 -17.49 -20.70
N THR A 202 -15.51 -18.55 -19.94
CA THR A 202 -14.88 -18.82 -18.64
C THR A 202 -13.37 -19.03 -18.79
N PRO A 203 -12.52 -18.29 -18.04
CA PRO A 203 -11.07 -18.48 -18.08
C PRO A 203 -10.65 -19.85 -17.52
N VAL A 204 -9.48 -20.31 -17.96
CA VAL A 204 -8.78 -21.45 -17.33
C VAL A 204 -8.46 -21.06 -15.87
N GLY A 205 -8.73 -21.95 -14.92
CA GLY A 205 -8.63 -21.64 -13.48
C GLY A 205 -9.91 -21.09 -12.84
N GLY A 206 -10.97 -20.83 -13.62
CA GLY A 206 -12.28 -20.42 -13.10
C GLY A 206 -12.44 -18.91 -12.95
N ALA A 207 -13.68 -18.47 -12.72
CA ALA A 207 -14.00 -17.05 -12.61
C ALA A 207 -13.40 -16.47 -11.31
N SER A 208 -12.47 -15.53 -11.48
CA SER A 208 -11.79 -14.84 -10.38
C SER A 208 -12.79 -14.05 -9.51
N ARG A 209 -12.45 -13.89 -8.22
CA ARG A 209 -13.31 -13.27 -7.21
C ARG A 209 -12.47 -12.33 -6.35
N PRO A 210 -13.00 -11.18 -5.91
CA PRO A 210 -12.31 -10.35 -4.94
C PRO A 210 -12.07 -11.14 -3.64
N THR A 211 -10.86 -11.04 -3.10
CA THR A 211 -10.47 -11.71 -1.84
C THR A 211 -10.28 -10.72 -0.72
N ASP A 212 -9.76 -9.53 -1.01
CA ASP A 212 -9.43 -8.52 -0.02
C ASP A 212 -9.89 -7.14 -0.51
N ALA A 213 -10.28 -6.28 0.41
CA ALA A 213 -10.53 -4.88 0.14
C ALA A 213 -9.83 -4.00 1.18
N VAL A 214 -9.30 -2.88 0.70
CA VAL A 214 -8.68 -1.84 1.50
C VAL A 214 -9.64 -0.66 1.53
N VAL A 215 -10.07 -0.31 2.74
CA VAL A 215 -11.15 0.65 2.98
C VAL A 215 -10.71 1.74 3.96
N SER A 216 -11.42 2.86 3.93
CA SER A 216 -11.32 3.89 4.95
C SER A 216 -12.05 3.48 6.24
N PRO A 217 -11.71 4.08 7.39
CA PRO A 217 -12.48 3.95 8.63
C PRO A 217 -13.94 4.39 8.49
N GLU A 218 -14.24 5.35 7.61
CA GLU A 218 -15.57 5.85 7.32
C GLU A 218 -16.41 4.77 6.61
N THR A 219 -15.83 4.09 5.63
CA THR A 219 -16.45 2.96 4.92
C THR A 219 -16.70 1.78 5.87
N MET A 220 -15.80 1.51 6.82
CA MET A 220 -16.08 0.54 7.89
C MET A 220 -17.25 0.99 8.80
N GLY A 221 -17.38 2.30 9.05
CA GLY A 221 -18.54 2.88 9.71
C GLY A 221 -19.85 2.57 8.98
N LYS A 222 -19.88 2.73 7.65
CA LYS A 222 -21.04 2.39 6.81
C LYS A 222 -21.37 0.90 6.87
N LEU A 223 -20.37 0.03 6.90
CA LEU A 223 -20.57 -1.41 7.04
C LEU A 223 -21.14 -1.79 8.42
N ARG A 224 -20.63 -1.19 9.51
CA ARG A 224 -21.20 -1.36 10.85
C ARG A 224 -22.63 -0.83 10.94
N ALA A 225 -22.95 0.23 10.18
CA ALA A 225 -24.31 0.77 10.13
C ALA A 225 -25.33 -0.20 9.53
N MET A 226 -24.90 -1.18 8.71
CA MET A 226 -25.77 -2.24 8.18
C MET A 226 -26.36 -3.14 9.28
N ALA A 227 -25.79 -3.16 10.49
CA ALA A 227 -26.37 -3.89 11.60
C ALA A 227 -27.70 -3.28 12.08
N TRP A 228 -27.92 -1.98 11.93
CA TRP A 228 -29.12 -1.33 12.47
C TRP A 228 -29.93 -0.56 11.42
N ASN A 229 -29.38 -0.35 10.23
CA ASN A 229 -30.13 0.17 9.09
C ASN A 229 -30.83 -0.95 8.30
N PRO A 230 -32.04 -0.69 7.77
CA PRO A 230 -32.67 -1.56 6.80
C PRO A 230 -31.84 -1.60 5.50
N ILE A 231 -31.65 -2.80 4.94
CA ILE A 231 -30.81 -3.03 3.75
C ILE A 231 -31.53 -2.69 2.45
N ASN A 232 -32.86 -2.73 2.46
CA ASN A 232 -33.67 -2.50 1.28
C ASN A 232 -34.48 -1.21 1.41
N THR A 233 -34.42 -0.36 0.38
CA THR A 233 -35.36 0.75 0.17
C THR A 233 -36.56 0.33 -0.67
N LYS A 234 -36.74 -0.97 -0.96
CA LYS A 234 -37.86 -1.50 -1.76
C LYS A 234 -38.73 -2.45 -0.95
N GLY A 235 -40.03 -2.18 -0.93
CA GLY A 235 -41.04 -3.09 -0.35
C GLY A 235 -41.39 -4.24 -1.30
N PRO A 236 -42.33 -5.12 -0.89
CA PRO A 236 -42.95 -6.09 -1.79
C PRO A 236 -43.48 -5.38 -3.05
N ASN A 237 -43.31 -5.97 -4.24
CA ASN A 237 -43.66 -5.39 -5.56
C ASN A 237 -42.79 -4.22 -6.09
N ASN A 238 -41.51 -4.10 -5.68
CA ASN A 238 -40.57 -3.13 -6.26
C ASN A 238 -40.99 -1.65 -6.06
N THR A 239 -41.78 -1.35 -5.02
CA THR A 239 -42.16 0.01 -4.64
C THR A 239 -41.07 0.64 -3.78
N THR A 240 -40.69 1.88 -4.06
CA THR A 240 -39.73 2.65 -3.25
C THR A 240 -40.35 2.99 -1.89
N ILE A 241 -39.67 2.58 -0.80
CA ILE A 241 -40.00 2.92 0.58
C ILE A 241 -39.59 4.38 0.80
N ALA A 242 -40.58 5.27 0.89
CA ALA A 242 -40.39 6.72 0.99
C ALA A 242 -39.81 7.19 2.34
N THR A 243 -39.72 6.32 3.35
CA THR A 243 -39.19 6.67 4.67
C THR A 243 -38.60 5.43 5.35
N PRO A 244 -37.29 5.37 5.64
CA PRO A 244 -36.72 4.28 6.41
C PRO A 244 -37.33 4.36 7.83
N ASN A 245 -38.01 3.29 8.26
CA ASN A 245 -38.68 3.12 9.57
C ASN A 245 -40.22 3.36 9.64
N SER A 246 -40.92 3.49 8.52
CA SER A 246 -42.39 3.51 8.55
C SER A 246 -42.94 2.25 7.90
N ASN A 247 -43.29 1.28 8.75
CA ASN A 247 -43.87 -0.04 8.45
C ASN A 247 -42.81 -1.12 8.16
N GLY A 248 -43.04 -2.32 8.70
CA GLY A 248 -42.11 -3.46 8.73
C GLY A 248 -41.71 -4.08 7.38
N ASP A 249 -41.52 -3.26 6.35
CA ASP A 249 -41.17 -3.63 4.98
C ASP A 249 -39.66 -3.52 4.70
N GLY A 250 -38.90 -2.95 5.62
CA GLY A 250 -37.44 -2.97 5.57
C GLY A 250 -36.92 -4.38 5.90
N VAL A 251 -36.58 -5.16 4.88
CA VAL A 251 -35.88 -6.44 5.09
C VAL A 251 -34.50 -6.14 5.68
N THR A 252 -34.31 -6.50 6.96
CA THR A 252 -33.02 -6.42 7.62
C THR A 252 -32.21 -7.70 7.39
N LEU A 253 -30.92 -7.64 7.67
CA LEU A 253 -30.06 -8.82 7.70
C LEU A 253 -30.66 -9.84 8.71
N PRO A 254 -30.52 -11.16 8.48
CA PRO A 254 -30.91 -12.15 9.47
C PRO A 254 -30.32 -11.82 10.85
N GLU A 255 -31.10 -12.06 11.91
CA GLU A 255 -30.74 -11.66 13.27
C GLU A 255 -29.35 -12.15 13.71
N SER A 256 -28.97 -13.36 13.29
CA SER A 256 -27.66 -13.92 13.57
C SER A 256 -26.50 -13.11 12.95
N GLN A 257 -26.67 -12.59 11.73
CA GLN A 257 -25.65 -11.77 11.05
C GLN A 257 -25.61 -10.36 11.63
N ARG A 258 -26.77 -9.80 11.96
CA ARG A 258 -26.88 -8.51 12.67
C ARG A 258 -26.19 -8.57 14.04
N ALA A 259 -26.49 -9.59 14.83
CA ALA A 259 -25.86 -9.80 16.13
C ALA A 259 -24.35 -10.05 16.00
N ALA A 260 -23.89 -10.76 14.96
CA ALA A 260 -22.47 -10.96 14.70
C ALA A 260 -21.75 -9.64 14.38
N ILE A 261 -22.30 -8.80 13.51
CA ILE A 261 -21.73 -7.48 13.17
C ILE A 261 -21.75 -6.55 14.39
N TYR A 262 -22.81 -6.62 15.22
CA TYR A 262 -22.94 -5.77 16.41
C TYR A 262 -21.99 -6.19 17.55
N ASN A 263 -21.81 -7.50 17.76
CA ASN A 263 -20.94 -8.03 18.81
C ASN A 263 -19.46 -8.05 18.40
N SER A 264 -19.17 -8.11 17.10
CA SER A 264 -17.81 -7.97 16.59
C SER A 264 -17.44 -6.49 16.58
N ALA A 265 -16.34 -6.11 17.24
CA ALA A 265 -15.86 -4.72 17.33
C ALA A 265 -15.35 -4.13 15.98
N GLY A 266 -15.70 -4.77 14.86
CA GLY A 266 -15.33 -4.50 13.48
C GLY A 266 -15.79 -5.66 12.59
N VAL A 267 -15.90 -5.46 11.27
CA VAL A 267 -16.22 -6.53 10.32
C VAL A 267 -14.92 -6.92 9.60
N PRO A 268 -14.25 -8.01 10.01
CA PRO A 268 -12.98 -8.40 9.40
C PRO A 268 -13.16 -9.00 8.00
N GLU A 269 -14.35 -9.51 7.70
CA GLU A 269 -14.69 -10.11 6.41
C GLU A 269 -16.17 -9.87 6.10
N PHE A 270 -16.46 -9.51 4.84
CA PHE A 270 -17.83 -9.32 4.37
C PHE A 270 -18.01 -9.96 2.98
N PHE A 271 -19.05 -10.78 2.80
CA PHE A 271 -19.30 -11.51 1.54
C PHE A 271 -18.11 -12.34 1.03
N GLY A 272 -17.27 -12.83 1.95
CA GLY A 272 -16.09 -13.59 1.59
C GLY A 272 -14.89 -12.73 1.15
N ILE A 273 -14.90 -11.43 1.46
CA ILE A 273 -13.85 -10.44 1.16
C ILE A 273 -13.28 -9.94 2.50
N ALA A 274 -11.98 -10.11 2.72
CA ALA A 274 -11.29 -9.62 3.91
C ALA A 274 -11.14 -8.09 3.85
N LEU A 275 -11.38 -7.39 4.96
CA LEU A 275 -11.32 -5.94 5.02
C LEU A 275 -10.10 -5.47 5.81
N THR A 276 -9.33 -4.57 5.20
CA THR A 276 -8.19 -3.89 5.82
C THR A 276 -8.43 -2.40 5.82
N GLU A 277 -8.20 -1.75 6.96
CA GLU A 277 -8.43 -0.31 7.11
C GLU A 277 -7.12 0.47 6.96
N LEU A 278 -7.16 1.57 6.19
CA LEU A 278 -6.08 2.55 6.12
C LEU A 278 -6.61 3.94 6.44
N LEU A 279 -5.93 4.68 7.31
CA LEU A 279 -6.34 6.03 7.71
C LEU A 279 -6.09 7.07 6.60
N GLU A 280 -5.23 6.74 5.65
CA GLU A 280 -4.87 7.58 4.52
C GLU A 280 -5.91 7.55 3.39
N LEU A 281 -6.87 6.60 3.46
CA LEU A 281 -8.08 6.55 2.62
C LEU A 281 -9.22 7.29 3.32
N GLY A 282 -10.09 7.91 2.55
CA GLY A 282 -11.22 8.68 3.05
C GLY A 282 -11.38 10.03 2.35
N VAL A 283 -12.51 10.68 2.60
CA VAL A 283 -12.81 12.00 2.05
C VAL A 283 -11.74 13.01 2.47
N ASN A 284 -11.15 13.71 1.50
CA ASN A 284 -10.02 14.63 1.64
C ASN A 284 -8.73 14.04 2.22
N GLN A 285 -8.61 12.71 2.29
CA GLN A 285 -7.39 12.03 2.74
C GLN A 285 -6.35 11.93 1.61
N PRO A 286 -5.04 11.82 1.93
CA PRO A 286 -3.98 11.93 0.93
C PRO A 286 -4.05 10.88 -0.18
N TYR A 287 -4.56 9.67 0.06
CA TYR A 287 -4.67 8.65 -0.99
C TYR A 287 -5.80 8.93 -1.98
N ASN A 288 -6.92 9.49 -1.53
CA ASN A 288 -8.01 9.88 -2.42
C ASN A 288 -7.59 11.06 -3.32
N VAL A 289 -6.92 12.07 -2.75
CA VAL A 289 -6.35 13.19 -3.52
C VAL A 289 -5.30 12.70 -4.54
N LEU A 290 -4.47 11.74 -4.14
CA LEU A 290 -3.49 11.13 -5.03
C LEU A 290 -4.17 10.35 -6.18
N PHE A 291 -5.22 9.60 -5.88
CA PHE A 291 -5.99 8.86 -6.89
C PHE A 291 -6.68 9.80 -7.88
N GLU A 292 -7.30 10.89 -7.42
CA GLU A 292 -7.86 11.95 -8.27
C GLU A 292 -6.81 12.48 -9.26
N SER A 293 -5.57 12.72 -8.80
CA SER A 293 -4.50 13.21 -9.66
C SER A 293 -4.17 12.28 -10.84
N TYR A 294 -4.43 10.98 -10.70
CA TYR A 294 -4.25 9.99 -11.76
C TYR A 294 -5.48 9.81 -12.64
N MET A 295 -6.68 9.97 -12.08
CA MET A 295 -7.93 9.90 -12.82
C MET A 295 -8.17 11.14 -13.68
N GLY A 296 -7.80 12.33 -13.17
CA GLY A 296 -8.03 13.59 -13.86
C GLY A 296 -9.52 13.79 -14.18
N SER A 297 -9.83 13.99 -15.47
CA SER A 297 -11.21 14.15 -15.96
C SER A 297 -11.85 12.84 -16.45
N ASP A 298 -11.19 11.70 -16.26
CA ASP A 298 -11.77 10.42 -16.65
C ASP A 298 -12.99 10.08 -15.79
N THR A 299 -13.95 9.41 -16.40
CA THR A 299 -15.18 8.98 -15.72
C THR A 299 -15.22 7.47 -15.61
N PHE A 300 -15.80 6.98 -14.52
CA PHE A 300 -16.10 5.57 -14.30
C PHE A 300 -17.59 5.32 -14.43
N THR A 301 -17.96 4.08 -14.76
CA THR A 301 -19.35 3.68 -14.91
C THR A 301 -19.91 3.27 -13.55
N LYS A 302 -21.17 3.59 -13.30
CA LYS A 302 -21.90 3.05 -12.14
C LYS A 302 -21.98 1.53 -12.22
N ILE A 303 -22.03 0.88 -11.06
CA ILE A 303 -22.14 -0.57 -10.97
C ILE A 303 -23.42 -1.12 -11.62
N ASP A 304 -24.50 -0.34 -11.69
CA ASP A 304 -25.74 -0.71 -12.38
C ASP A 304 -25.73 -0.43 -13.90
N LYS A 305 -24.62 0.12 -14.44
CA LYS A 305 -24.45 0.58 -15.82
C LYS A 305 -25.39 1.70 -16.27
N THR A 306 -26.04 2.42 -15.35
CA THR A 306 -27.03 3.45 -15.71
C THR A 306 -26.43 4.84 -15.98
N GLY A 307 -25.14 5.05 -15.71
CA GLY A 307 -24.47 6.31 -15.97
C GLY A 307 -22.96 6.28 -15.69
N SER A 308 -22.32 7.43 -15.84
CA SER A 308 -20.91 7.65 -15.51
C SER A 308 -20.74 8.80 -14.54
N GLU A 309 -19.72 8.72 -13.69
CA GLU A 309 -19.38 9.72 -12.68
C GLU A 309 -17.87 10.00 -12.71
N SER A 310 -17.47 11.18 -12.21
CA SER A 310 -16.08 11.58 -12.00
C SER A 310 -15.75 11.50 -10.52
N PHE A 311 -14.48 11.24 -10.19
CA PHE A 311 -14.04 11.18 -8.79
C PHE A 311 -13.85 12.58 -8.22
N ASP A 312 -14.50 12.90 -7.11
CA ASP A 312 -14.23 14.12 -6.33
C ASP A 312 -13.72 13.75 -4.93
N PRO A 313 -12.44 14.01 -4.59
CA PRO A 313 -11.89 13.65 -3.28
C PRO A 313 -12.57 14.41 -2.12
N ALA A 314 -13.32 15.48 -2.39
CA ALA A 314 -14.04 16.24 -1.37
C ALA A 314 -15.38 15.60 -0.96
N THR A 315 -15.93 14.69 -1.76
CA THR A 315 -17.20 14.01 -1.48
C THR A 315 -17.09 12.49 -1.49
N ASP A 316 -16.17 11.95 -2.29
CA ASP A 316 -16.14 10.54 -2.64
C ASP A 316 -15.06 9.79 -1.87
N ASP A 317 -15.36 8.53 -1.55
CA ASP A 317 -14.40 7.63 -0.94
C ASP A 317 -14.03 6.46 -1.86
N LEU A 318 -12.75 6.08 -1.87
CA LEU A 318 -12.24 4.96 -2.67
C LEU A 318 -12.06 3.71 -1.79
N MET A 319 -12.77 2.65 -2.16
CA MET A 319 -12.47 1.29 -1.71
C MET A 319 -11.65 0.58 -2.80
N LEU A 320 -10.42 0.18 -2.45
CA LEU A 320 -9.59 -0.65 -3.32
C LEU A 320 -9.93 -2.11 -3.09
N VAL A 321 -10.07 -2.87 -4.18
CA VAL A 321 -10.42 -4.30 -4.14
C VAL A 321 -9.35 -5.08 -4.87
N LEU A 322 -8.94 -6.20 -4.28
CA LEU A 322 -7.83 -7.02 -4.73
C LEU A 322 -8.23 -8.49 -4.82
N ASP A 323 -7.60 -9.19 -5.76
CA ASP A 323 -7.57 -10.65 -5.81
C ASP A 323 -6.16 -11.17 -5.53
N ARG A 324 -5.91 -11.49 -4.26
CA ARG A 324 -4.63 -12.01 -3.77
C ARG A 324 -4.37 -13.46 -4.17
N THR A 325 -5.26 -14.12 -4.91
CA THR A 325 -4.94 -15.44 -5.49
C THR A 325 -3.98 -15.34 -6.68
N ARG A 326 -3.71 -14.12 -7.16
CA ARG A 326 -2.83 -13.84 -8.30
C ARG A 326 -1.71 -12.89 -7.90
N ASP A 327 -0.58 -13.05 -8.56
CA ASP A 327 0.57 -12.18 -8.40
C ASP A 327 0.39 -10.94 -9.29
N ILE A 328 -0.13 -9.87 -8.69
CA ILE A 328 -0.52 -8.63 -9.36
C ILE A 328 0.66 -7.66 -9.49
N ALA A 329 1.41 -7.50 -8.39
CA ALA A 329 2.42 -6.48 -8.24
C ALA A 329 3.69 -7.06 -7.62
N PHE A 330 4.83 -6.58 -8.12
CA PHE A 330 6.14 -7.07 -7.73
C PHE A 330 6.99 -5.91 -7.24
N ARG A 331 7.78 -6.19 -6.21
CA ARG A 331 8.78 -5.29 -5.65
C ARG A 331 10.16 -5.93 -5.76
N ALA A 332 11.01 -5.37 -6.60
CA ALA A 332 12.43 -5.66 -6.57
C ALA A 332 13.04 -4.93 -5.37
N ILE A 333 13.68 -5.64 -4.45
CA ILE A 333 14.34 -5.05 -3.27
C ILE A 333 15.81 -5.44 -3.21
N ALA A 334 16.68 -4.44 -3.08
CA ALA A 334 18.11 -4.70 -2.97
C ALA A 334 18.42 -5.30 -1.60
N THR A 335 19.27 -6.30 -1.57
CA THR A 335 19.88 -6.86 -0.37
C THR A 335 21.37 -6.56 -0.40
N ASP A 336 21.89 -6.03 0.70
CA ASP A 336 23.33 -5.82 0.87
C ASP A 336 24.07 -7.16 0.77
N SER A 337 25.14 -7.19 -0.01
CA SER A 337 25.95 -8.38 -0.23
C SER A 337 26.71 -8.86 1.03
N ASP A 338 27.02 -7.95 1.96
CA ASP A 338 27.78 -8.27 3.17
C ASP A 338 26.87 -8.70 4.32
N THR A 339 25.70 -8.08 4.46
CA THR A 339 24.80 -8.28 5.61
C THR A 339 23.49 -9.00 5.27
N GLY A 340 23.10 -9.05 3.99
CA GLY A 340 21.79 -9.53 3.55
C GLY A 340 20.62 -8.63 3.96
N ALA A 341 20.88 -7.48 4.58
CA ALA A 341 19.85 -6.53 5.01
C ALA A 341 19.24 -5.79 3.82
N ARG A 342 17.95 -5.44 3.91
CA ARG A 342 17.25 -4.63 2.90
C ARG A 342 17.31 -3.14 3.25
N PHE A 343 17.30 -2.83 4.55
CA PHE A 343 17.53 -1.49 5.08
C PHE A 343 19.01 -1.26 5.40
N ASN A 344 19.61 -0.29 4.72
CA ASN A 344 21.00 0.10 4.91
C ASN A 344 21.08 1.35 5.79
N LEU A 345 21.89 1.29 6.85
CA LEU A 345 22.22 2.42 7.72
C LEU A 345 23.69 2.77 7.56
N VAL A 346 23.98 4.02 7.21
CA VAL A 346 25.36 4.49 6.94
C VAL A 346 25.61 5.81 7.67
N PRO A 347 26.82 6.03 8.23
CA PRO A 347 27.22 7.33 8.74
C PRO A 347 27.27 8.38 7.64
N ASP A 348 26.71 9.56 7.93
CA ASP A 348 26.67 10.69 7.01
C ASP A 348 27.81 11.67 7.31
N ASP A 349 28.40 12.24 6.25
CA ASP A 349 29.56 13.13 6.32
C ASP A 349 29.27 14.58 5.92
N GLN A 350 27.99 14.94 5.78
CA GLN A 350 27.56 16.31 5.46
C GLN A 350 28.00 17.35 6.52
N PHE A 351 28.13 16.97 7.79
CA PHE A 351 28.40 17.90 8.88
C PHE A 351 29.89 18.03 9.21
N VAL A 352 30.42 19.24 9.05
CA VAL A 352 31.80 19.59 9.44
C VAL A 352 31.96 19.72 10.96
N THR A 353 33.20 19.57 11.47
CA THR A 353 33.54 19.59 12.91
C THR A 353 33.02 20.81 13.68
N ARG A 354 32.91 21.98 13.04
CA ARG A 354 32.35 23.20 13.66
C ARG A 354 30.86 23.08 14.03
N SER A 355 30.12 22.22 13.32
CA SER A 355 28.67 22.08 13.54
C SER A 355 28.32 21.22 14.76
N GLU A 356 29.30 20.51 15.33
CA GLU A 356 29.12 19.59 16.47
C GLU A 356 27.94 18.60 16.31
N LYS A 357 27.61 18.23 15.08
CA LYS A 357 26.54 17.28 14.75
C LYS A 357 27.11 15.96 14.26
N THR A 358 26.41 14.89 14.61
CA THR A 358 26.56 13.55 14.03
C THR A 358 25.28 13.25 13.26
N SER A 359 25.40 12.59 12.10
CA SER A 359 24.27 12.21 11.29
C SER A 359 24.38 10.79 10.75
N TRP A 360 23.21 10.26 10.39
CA TRP A 360 23.05 8.98 9.72
C TRP A 360 22.11 9.13 8.53
N ILE A 361 22.42 8.40 7.47
CA ILE A 361 21.53 8.16 6.34
C ILE A 361 21.03 6.72 6.46
N GLY A 362 19.71 6.58 6.40
CA GLY A 362 19.05 5.28 6.26
C GLY A 362 18.39 5.22 4.90
N TYR A 363 18.54 4.11 4.19
CA TYR A 363 17.88 3.94 2.89
C TYR A 363 17.50 2.50 2.60
N VAL A 364 16.50 2.37 1.75
CA VAL A 364 16.12 1.13 1.07
C VAL A 364 16.22 1.38 -0.43
N GLN A 365 16.82 0.47 -1.18
CA GLN A 365 16.79 0.50 -2.63
C GLN A 365 15.73 -0.47 -3.14
N GLU A 366 14.70 0.06 -3.80
CA GLU A 366 13.60 -0.76 -4.32
C GLU A 366 13.15 -0.27 -5.69
N GLY A 367 12.52 -1.16 -6.45
CA GLY A 367 11.79 -0.87 -7.68
C GLY A 367 10.43 -1.55 -7.60
N ARG A 368 9.36 -0.86 -8.05
CA ARG A 368 7.99 -1.39 -7.98
C ARG A 368 7.35 -1.38 -9.35
N MET A 369 6.60 -2.44 -9.63
CA MET A 369 5.80 -2.55 -10.83
C MET A 369 4.48 -3.27 -10.55
N VAL A 370 3.43 -2.85 -11.24
CA VAL A 370 2.17 -3.62 -11.36
C VAL A 370 2.15 -4.20 -12.76
N LEU A 371 1.91 -5.52 -12.87
CA LEU A 371 1.98 -6.27 -14.12
C LEU A 371 0.60 -6.67 -14.65
N ASP A 372 -0.26 -7.18 -13.77
CA ASP A 372 -1.63 -7.61 -14.13
C ASP A 372 -2.65 -6.74 -13.42
N THR A 373 -3.24 -5.79 -14.14
CA THR A 373 -4.28 -4.92 -13.58
C THR A 373 -5.60 -5.65 -13.31
N ARG A 374 -5.84 -6.83 -13.88
CA ARG A 374 -7.13 -7.55 -13.76
C ARG A 374 -7.41 -8.08 -12.35
N GLY A 375 -6.40 -8.09 -11.49
CA GLY A 375 -6.55 -8.42 -10.07
C GLY A 375 -6.86 -7.22 -9.19
N ILE A 376 -6.97 -6.00 -9.73
CA ILE A 376 -7.25 -4.77 -9.00
C ILE A 376 -8.56 -4.16 -9.52
N ALA A 377 -9.44 -3.72 -8.61
CA ALA A 377 -10.61 -2.93 -8.93
C ALA A 377 -10.84 -1.83 -7.90
N GLY A 378 -11.59 -0.80 -8.26
CA GLY A 378 -11.96 0.30 -7.37
C GLY A 378 -13.48 0.45 -7.28
N LEU A 379 -13.99 0.64 -6.06
CA LEU A 379 -15.37 1.06 -5.82
C LEU A 379 -15.37 2.45 -5.19
N VAL A 380 -16.03 3.40 -5.83
CA VAL A 380 -16.22 4.77 -5.36
C VAL A 380 -17.56 4.84 -4.63
N ILE A 381 -17.54 5.36 -3.39
CA ILE A 381 -18.67 5.33 -2.44
C ILE A 381 -19.14 6.73 -2.10
#